data_AF-A0AA91GN43-F1
#
_entry.id   AF-A0AA91GN43-F1
#
_cell.length_a   1.000
_cell.length_b   1.000
_cell.length_c   1.000
_cell.angle_alpha   90.00
_cell.angle_beta   90.00
_cell.angle_gamma   90.00
#
_symmetry.space_group_name_H-M   'P 1'
#
loop_
_entity.id
_entity.type
_entity.pdbx_description
1 polymer ?
#
loop_
_entity_poly.entity_id
_entity_poly.type
_entity_poly.pdbx_seq_one_letter_code
_entity_poly.pdbx_strand_id
1 'polypeptide(L)'
;MARSTTLSFITEVPLIVDSKQEAELLSRFQAGRQLYNACLNEAMKRLELVGNSELYKSAKKIFRTQKKERCEAFKKAREQYRYSEYDLHAFATITSKKSKWIAEKIDSNTQQKLATRAFKASERVMLGVAKDVRYKVPSRFRSMEGKSNKTGIRWKDNCLVWGKLMLKPVIDPTNLVIRYGLESPVKYVRLLWRILNGKRRWYAQMINEGLPYQKPQNYVSDGLIGLDLNISNIAFVGDKHADLLAFAPNVPTFHKEIAVLQRKMQRSQRTNNPDNFEPNFIGSCGRKTVVKKGKVKKNSRKWNKSNNYRKAAAKKRELERRKTAYAKNQNRRVINEILRHGKDIKTENVSVKGWQKRYGKAIAAKSPGFVQSELIRKAEKAGGTVIKFSTQKTALSQTHLNGERIKKTLSQRVHIDRLTGEGMHRDLFSAFLAKFVNQDELSLQDAVEQYPRSKSILFGAWRRFKICEISRQVRTPVPDSRQSRSQRRQKKLAR
;
A
#
# COMPACT_ATOMS: atom_id res chain seq x y z
N MET A 1 -15.87 -4.10 -23.11
CA MET A 1 -15.15 -5.37 -23.30
C MET A 1 -15.40 -6.29 -22.12
N ALA A 2 -15.88 -7.51 -22.36
CA ALA A 2 -16.02 -8.53 -21.32
C ALA A 2 -14.65 -8.78 -20.65
N ARG A 3 -14.61 -8.86 -19.32
CA ARG A 3 -13.39 -9.24 -18.62
C ARG A 3 -13.16 -10.73 -18.89
N SER A 4 -11.93 -11.10 -19.23
CA SER A 4 -11.52 -12.51 -19.20
C SER A 4 -11.87 -13.08 -17.83
N THR A 5 -12.61 -14.20 -17.84
CA THR A 5 -13.13 -14.87 -16.64
C THR A 5 -12.05 -15.67 -15.91
N THR A 6 -10.94 -15.98 -16.59
CA THR A 6 -9.86 -16.76 -16.01
C THR A 6 -9.01 -15.93 -15.05
N LEU A 7 -8.53 -16.57 -13.97
CA LEU A 7 -7.65 -15.96 -12.99
C LEU A 7 -6.37 -15.44 -13.66
N SER A 8 -5.71 -14.49 -13.00
CA SER A 8 -4.48 -13.90 -13.55
C SER A 8 -3.46 -13.61 -12.46
N PHE A 9 -2.19 -13.69 -12.82
CA PHE A 9 -1.07 -13.27 -11.99
C PHE A 9 -0.09 -12.39 -12.77
N ILE A 10 0.87 -11.79 -12.06
CA ILE A 10 1.84 -10.86 -12.65
C ILE A 10 3.23 -11.44 -12.51
N THR A 11 3.91 -11.59 -13.65
CA THR A 11 5.35 -11.83 -13.73
C THR A 11 6.02 -10.54 -14.14
N GLU A 12 6.95 -10.04 -13.33
CA GLU A 12 7.66 -8.79 -13.59
C GLU A 12 9.14 -9.04 -13.78
N VAL A 13 9.68 -8.57 -14.90
CA VAL A 13 11.11 -8.66 -15.23
C VAL A 13 11.70 -7.27 -15.49
N PRO A 14 12.93 -6.98 -15.04
CA PRO A 14 13.65 -5.77 -15.43
C PRO A 14 14.00 -5.81 -16.92
N LEU A 15 14.11 -4.63 -17.54
CA LEU A 15 14.54 -4.48 -18.92
C LEU A 15 15.91 -3.80 -19.00
N ILE A 16 16.74 -4.26 -19.93
CA ILE A 16 17.96 -3.59 -20.38
C ILE A 16 17.53 -2.54 -21.39
N VAL A 17 17.89 -1.27 -21.12
CA VAL A 17 17.49 -0.13 -21.92
C VAL A 17 18.71 0.76 -22.12
N ASP A 18 19.14 0.91 -23.37
CA ASP A 18 20.19 1.87 -23.74
C ASP A 18 19.65 3.31 -23.84
N SER A 19 20.53 4.28 -24.09
CA SER A 19 20.17 5.69 -24.15
C SER A 19 19.18 6.02 -25.28
N LYS A 20 19.29 5.37 -26.45
CA LYS A 20 18.41 5.59 -27.61
C LYS A 20 17.01 5.03 -27.33
N GLN A 21 16.97 3.81 -26.79
CA GLN A 21 15.74 3.16 -26.34
C GLN A 21 15.07 3.95 -25.22
N GLU A 22 15.83 4.50 -24.26
CA GLU A 22 15.27 5.33 -23.19
C GLU A 22 14.65 6.62 -23.75
N ALA A 23 15.30 7.29 -24.69
CA ALA A 23 14.76 8.48 -25.35
C ALA A 23 13.43 8.18 -26.06
N GLU A 24 13.37 7.09 -26.84
CA GLU A 24 12.15 6.66 -27.51
C GLU A 24 11.05 6.30 -26.51
N LEU A 25 11.37 5.55 -25.44
CA LEU A 25 10.43 5.24 -24.38
C LEU A 25 9.88 6.51 -23.71
N LEU A 26 10.71 7.51 -23.44
CA LEU A 26 10.27 8.77 -22.87
C LEU A 26 9.32 9.52 -23.80
N SER A 27 9.64 9.54 -25.11
CA SER A 27 8.79 10.13 -26.15
C SER A 27 7.40 9.47 -26.15
N ARG A 28 7.34 8.14 -26.17
CA ARG A 28 6.08 7.38 -26.11
C ARG A 28 5.31 7.60 -24.82
N PHE A 29 5.98 7.61 -23.66
CA PHE A 29 5.34 7.87 -22.38
C PHE A 29 4.79 9.30 -22.28
N GLN A 30 5.47 10.28 -22.90
CA GLN A 30 4.98 11.64 -22.98
C GLN A 30 3.75 11.74 -23.88
N ALA A 31 3.75 11.11 -25.05
CA ALA A 31 2.59 11.01 -25.92
C ALA A 31 1.41 10.37 -25.18
N GLY A 32 1.63 9.24 -24.50
CA GLY A 32 0.59 8.52 -23.77
C GLY A 32 0.03 9.31 -22.61
N ARG A 33 0.87 10.09 -21.93
CA ARG A 33 0.42 11.02 -20.87
C ARG A 33 -0.47 12.12 -21.43
N GLN A 34 -0.08 12.73 -22.55
CA GLN A 34 -0.87 13.80 -23.19
C GLN A 34 -2.22 13.26 -23.67
N LEU A 35 -2.23 12.12 -24.36
CA LEU A 35 -3.46 11.48 -24.82
C LEU A 35 -4.37 11.08 -23.64
N TYR A 36 -3.81 10.48 -22.58
CA TYR A 36 -4.58 10.19 -21.36
C TYR A 36 -5.22 11.44 -20.76
N ASN A 37 -4.47 12.54 -20.63
CA ASN A 37 -5.00 13.77 -20.07
C ASN A 37 -6.06 14.41 -20.96
N ALA A 38 -5.89 14.35 -22.29
CA ALA A 38 -6.90 14.81 -23.23
C ALA A 38 -8.20 14.00 -23.10
N CYS A 39 -8.10 12.67 -23.04
CA CYS A 39 -9.26 11.79 -22.82
C CYS A 39 -9.91 12.04 -21.45
N LEU A 40 -9.11 12.28 -20.40
CA LEU A 40 -9.64 12.56 -19.07
C LEU A 40 -10.39 13.90 -19.03
N ASN A 41 -9.83 14.94 -19.67
CA ASN A 41 -10.48 16.24 -19.78
C ASN A 41 -11.80 16.14 -20.52
N GLU A 42 -11.80 15.45 -21.67
CA GLU A 42 -13.00 15.20 -22.45
C GLU A 42 -14.06 14.41 -21.67
N ALA A 43 -13.63 13.36 -20.95
CA ALA A 43 -14.52 12.57 -20.11
C ALA A 43 -15.19 13.42 -19.02
N MET A 44 -14.44 14.33 -18.39
CA MET A 44 -14.98 15.22 -17.36
C MET A 44 -15.95 16.25 -17.95
N LYS A 45 -15.64 16.83 -19.11
CA LYS A 45 -16.57 17.73 -19.83
C LYS A 45 -17.88 17.03 -20.15
N ARG A 46 -17.82 15.84 -20.76
CA ARG A 46 -19.03 15.05 -21.06
C ARG A 46 -19.79 14.68 -19.79
N LEU A 47 -19.10 14.32 -18.70
CA LEU A 47 -19.73 14.02 -17.42
C LEU A 47 -20.48 15.23 -16.83
N GLU A 48 -19.90 16.43 -16.93
CA GLU A 48 -20.54 17.66 -16.50
C GLU A 48 -21.81 17.95 -17.31
N LEU A 49 -21.74 17.79 -18.64
CA LEU A 49 -22.92 17.92 -19.53
C LEU A 49 -24.01 16.90 -19.19
N VAL A 50 -23.64 15.63 -18.96
CA VAL A 50 -24.58 14.61 -18.48
C VAL A 50 -25.20 15.04 -17.15
N GLY A 51 -24.39 15.51 -16.20
CA GLY A 51 -24.87 15.92 -14.88
C GLY A 51 -25.88 17.08 -14.92
N ASN A 52 -25.73 17.97 -15.89
CA ASN A 52 -26.57 19.16 -16.08
C ASN A 52 -27.81 18.91 -16.95
N SER A 53 -27.92 17.75 -17.60
CA SER A 53 -29.01 17.47 -18.54
C SER A 53 -30.33 17.19 -17.85
N GLU A 54 -31.44 17.57 -18.52
CA GLU A 54 -32.78 17.27 -18.03
C GLU A 54 -33.04 15.77 -17.96
N LEU A 55 -32.51 14.98 -18.91
CA LEU A 55 -32.61 13.51 -18.85
C LEU A 55 -31.99 12.94 -17.57
N TYR A 56 -30.85 13.47 -17.14
CA TYR A 56 -30.19 13.01 -15.92
C TYR A 56 -30.93 13.46 -14.65
N LYS A 57 -31.46 14.69 -14.64
CA LYS A 57 -32.30 15.20 -13.54
C LYS A 57 -33.59 14.38 -13.41
N SER A 58 -34.25 14.05 -14.52
CA SER A 58 -35.42 13.17 -14.55
C SER A 58 -35.09 11.75 -14.12
N ALA A 59 -33.98 11.17 -14.58
CA ALA A 59 -33.51 9.85 -14.15
C ALA A 59 -33.25 9.75 -12.64
N LYS A 60 -32.86 10.87 -11.99
CA LYS A 60 -32.70 10.91 -10.53
C LYS A 60 -34.02 10.78 -9.77
N LYS A 61 -35.12 11.31 -10.33
CA LYS A 61 -36.47 11.32 -9.73
C LYS A 61 -37.13 9.93 -9.74
N ILE A 62 -36.80 9.07 -10.70
CA ILE A 62 -37.30 7.67 -10.78
C ILE A 62 -36.94 6.91 -9.49
N PHE A 63 -37.89 6.20 -8.89
CA PHE A 63 -37.64 5.50 -7.62
C PHE A 63 -36.57 4.41 -7.74
N ARG A 64 -35.83 4.17 -6.64
CA ARG A 64 -34.78 3.13 -6.59
C ARG A 64 -35.31 1.71 -6.73
N THR A 65 -36.58 1.50 -6.46
CA THR A 65 -37.30 0.22 -6.63
C THR A 65 -37.44 -0.14 -8.11
N GLN A 66 -37.64 0.85 -8.99
CA GLN A 66 -37.73 0.69 -10.44
C GLN A 66 -36.34 0.61 -11.10
N LYS A 67 -35.57 -0.42 -10.73
CA LYS A 67 -34.15 -0.55 -11.11
C LYS A 67 -33.92 -0.51 -12.62
N LYS A 68 -34.72 -1.25 -13.41
CA LYS A 68 -34.55 -1.38 -14.87
C LYS A 68 -34.75 -0.04 -15.58
N GLU A 69 -35.89 0.61 -15.32
CA GLU A 69 -36.25 1.92 -15.87
C GLU A 69 -35.24 3.00 -15.48
N ARG A 70 -34.86 3.04 -14.19
CA ARG A 70 -33.85 3.98 -13.69
C ARG A 70 -32.50 3.79 -14.39
N CYS A 71 -32.06 2.55 -14.56
CA CYS A 71 -30.82 2.23 -15.28
C CYS A 71 -30.87 2.67 -16.74
N GLU A 72 -32.01 2.49 -17.41
CA GLU A 72 -32.21 2.85 -18.80
C GLU A 72 -32.27 4.36 -19.00
N ALA A 73 -32.92 5.10 -18.10
CA ALA A 73 -32.92 6.56 -18.11
C ALA A 73 -31.51 7.14 -17.93
N PHE A 74 -30.72 6.62 -16.99
CA PHE A 74 -29.30 7.02 -16.85
C PHE A 74 -28.44 6.61 -18.04
N LYS A 75 -28.78 5.54 -18.76
CA LYS A 75 -28.11 5.15 -20.00
C LYS A 75 -28.40 6.16 -21.10
N LYS A 76 -29.67 6.50 -21.34
CA LYS A 76 -30.09 7.52 -22.33
C LYS A 76 -29.42 8.88 -22.08
N ALA A 77 -29.40 9.33 -20.83
CA ALA A 77 -28.73 10.59 -20.45
C ALA A 77 -27.22 10.59 -20.79
N ARG A 78 -26.53 9.45 -20.63
CA ARG A 78 -25.12 9.31 -20.98
C ARG A 78 -24.89 9.25 -22.48
N GLU A 79 -25.75 8.56 -23.21
CA GLU A 79 -25.67 8.41 -24.67
C GLU A 79 -25.82 9.75 -25.39
N GLN A 80 -26.73 10.62 -24.92
CA GLN A 80 -26.93 11.97 -25.46
C GLN A 80 -25.62 12.78 -25.55
N TYR A 81 -24.75 12.66 -24.55
CA TYR A 81 -23.47 13.37 -24.51
C TYR A 81 -22.27 12.46 -24.77
N ARG A 82 -22.51 11.28 -25.35
CA ARG A 82 -21.47 10.33 -25.75
C ARG A 82 -20.52 9.99 -24.60
N TYR A 83 -21.07 9.83 -23.39
CA TYR A 83 -20.33 9.46 -22.19
C TYR A 83 -20.32 7.95 -22.03
N SER A 84 -19.45 7.29 -22.78
CA SER A 84 -19.20 5.85 -22.67
C SER A 84 -17.71 5.54 -22.85
N GLU A 85 -17.28 4.35 -22.41
CA GLU A 85 -15.91 3.87 -22.64
C GLU A 85 -15.58 3.86 -24.14
N TYR A 86 -16.50 3.39 -24.98
CA TYR A 86 -16.32 3.28 -26.43
C TYR A 86 -16.27 4.64 -27.13
N ASP A 87 -17.09 5.60 -26.70
CA ASP A 87 -17.03 6.95 -27.23
C ASP A 87 -15.70 7.66 -26.91
N LEU A 88 -15.10 7.35 -25.75
CA LEU A 88 -13.75 7.84 -25.44
C LEU A 88 -12.66 7.09 -26.21
N HIS A 89 -12.87 5.83 -26.60
CA HIS A 89 -11.96 5.15 -27.54
C HIS A 89 -11.98 5.85 -28.91
N ALA A 90 -13.18 6.18 -29.40
CA ALA A 90 -13.34 6.92 -30.65
C ALA A 90 -12.68 8.30 -30.55
N PHE A 91 -12.92 9.04 -29.46
CA PHE A 91 -12.25 10.32 -29.20
C PHE A 91 -10.72 10.18 -29.19
N ALA A 92 -10.17 9.21 -28.47
CA ALA A 92 -8.72 8.99 -28.41
C ALA A 92 -8.12 8.72 -29.79
N THR A 93 -8.81 7.95 -30.62
CA THR A 93 -8.41 7.67 -32.00
C THR A 93 -8.39 8.95 -32.83
N ILE A 94 -9.43 9.78 -32.75
CA ILE A 94 -9.51 11.07 -33.46
C ILE A 94 -8.41 12.02 -32.98
N THR A 95 -8.25 12.20 -31.66
CA THR A 95 -7.21 13.05 -31.07
C THR A 95 -5.82 12.59 -31.48
N SER A 96 -5.59 11.28 -31.49
CA SER A 96 -4.31 10.72 -31.93
C SER A 96 -4.08 11.00 -33.42
N LYS A 97 -5.07 10.78 -34.30
CA LYS A 97 -4.92 11.07 -35.74
C LYS A 97 -4.66 12.55 -36.02
N LYS A 98 -5.30 13.46 -35.28
CA LYS A 98 -5.04 14.91 -35.37
C LYS A 98 -3.61 15.29 -34.96
N SER A 99 -2.97 14.49 -34.11
CA SER A 99 -1.57 14.66 -33.73
C SER A 99 -0.70 13.57 -34.35
N LYS A 100 -0.12 13.84 -35.54
CA LYS A 100 0.76 12.90 -36.26
C LYS A 100 1.79 12.25 -35.32
N TRP A 101 2.37 13.02 -34.40
CA TRP A 101 3.31 12.53 -33.40
C TRP A 101 2.71 11.51 -32.41
N ILE A 102 1.51 11.73 -31.87
CA ILE A 102 0.88 10.75 -30.97
C ILE A 102 0.53 9.47 -31.74
N ALA A 103 -0.01 9.60 -32.96
CA ALA A 103 -0.32 8.44 -33.81
C ALA A 103 0.92 7.60 -34.16
N GLU A 104 2.07 8.24 -34.39
CA GLU A 104 3.34 7.56 -34.63
C GLU A 104 3.85 6.83 -33.38
N LYS A 105 3.74 7.46 -32.20
CA LYS A 105 4.34 6.95 -30.95
C LYS A 105 3.48 5.94 -30.20
N ILE A 106 2.18 5.87 -30.46
CA ILE A 106 1.25 5.01 -29.71
C ILE A 106 0.35 4.24 -30.67
N ASP A 107 0.37 2.91 -30.57
CA ASP A 107 -0.55 2.04 -31.31
C ASP A 107 -2.01 2.16 -30.83
N SER A 108 -2.95 1.82 -31.70
CA SER A 108 -4.40 1.92 -31.45
C SER A 108 -4.87 1.17 -30.19
N ASN A 109 -4.30 0.01 -29.88
CA ASN A 109 -4.67 -0.75 -28.69
C ASN A 109 -4.23 -0.02 -27.41
N THR A 110 -3.01 0.52 -27.40
CA THR A 110 -2.54 1.34 -26.27
C THR A 110 -3.36 2.62 -26.13
N GLN A 111 -3.78 3.27 -27.22
CA GLN A 111 -4.67 4.44 -27.20
C GLN A 111 -6.01 4.10 -26.51
N GLN A 112 -6.67 3.00 -26.89
CA GLN A 112 -7.91 2.53 -26.27
C GLN A 112 -7.73 2.29 -24.77
N LYS A 113 -6.63 1.65 -24.37
CA LYS A 113 -6.33 1.38 -22.95
C LYS A 113 -6.13 2.65 -22.14
N LEU A 114 -5.54 3.69 -22.73
CA LEU A 114 -5.42 5.01 -22.11
C LEU A 114 -6.79 5.67 -21.95
N ALA A 115 -7.66 5.58 -22.97
CA ALA A 115 -9.03 6.06 -22.91
C ALA A 115 -9.87 5.32 -21.85
N THR A 116 -9.82 4.00 -21.79
CA THR A 116 -10.43 3.18 -20.72
C THR A 116 -9.96 3.65 -19.34
N ARG A 117 -8.66 3.91 -19.19
CA ARG A 117 -8.08 4.37 -17.92
C ARG A 117 -8.60 5.76 -17.54
N ALA A 118 -8.82 6.65 -18.50
CA ALA A 118 -9.39 7.97 -18.28
C ALA A 118 -10.88 7.86 -17.91
N PHE A 119 -11.66 7.07 -18.66
CA PHE A 119 -13.07 6.80 -18.39
C PHE A 119 -13.29 6.25 -16.97
N LYS A 120 -12.52 5.24 -16.56
CA LYS A 120 -12.62 4.68 -15.20
C LYS A 120 -12.27 5.69 -14.11
N ALA A 121 -11.50 6.73 -14.42
CA ALA A 121 -11.22 7.79 -13.46
C ALA A 121 -12.41 8.75 -13.33
N SER A 122 -13.04 9.15 -14.44
CA SER A 122 -14.24 9.98 -14.42
C SER A 122 -15.47 9.23 -13.86
N GLU A 123 -15.59 7.94 -14.16
CA GLU A 123 -16.69 7.09 -13.66
C GLU A 123 -16.70 7.02 -12.13
N ARG A 124 -15.53 7.02 -11.49
CA ARG A 124 -15.45 7.11 -10.03
C ARG A 124 -16.01 8.41 -9.48
N VAL A 125 -15.92 9.51 -10.23
CA VAL A 125 -16.55 10.79 -9.84
C VAL A 125 -18.06 10.70 -10.01
N MET A 126 -18.52 10.19 -11.15
CA MET A 126 -19.94 9.95 -11.43
C MET A 126 -20.61 9.09 -10.33
N LEU A 127 -19.94 8.03 -9.89
CA LEU A 127 -20.43 7.13 -8.84
C LEU A 127 -20.30 7.68 -7.40
N GLY A 128 -19.80 8.91 -7.23
CA GLY A 128 -19.57 9.51 -5.91
C GLY A 128 -18.43 8.87 -5.10
N VAL A 129 -17.66 7.95 -5.70
CA VAL A 129 -16.51 7.28 -5.07
C VAL A 129 -15.31 8.23 -4.96
N ALA A 130 -15.25 9.25 -5.81
CA ALA A 130 -14.24 10.31 -5.78
C ALA A 130 -14.91 11.67 -5.94
N LYS A 131 -14.33 12.71 -5.32
CA LYS A 131 -14.81 14.09 -5.49
C LYS A 131 -14.35 14.72 -6.82
N ASP A 132 -13.15 14.36 -7.27
CA ASP A 132 -12.52 14.94 -8.46
C ASP A 132 -11.40 14.02 -8.98
N VAL A 133 -10.92 14.29 -10.20
CA VAL A 133 -9.81 13.62 -10.87
C VAL A 133 -8.52 14.45 -10.79
N ARG A 134 -7.38 13.80 -11.10
CA ARG A 134 -6.09 14.49 -11.19
C ARG A 134 -5.36 14.13 -12.46
N TYR A 135 -5.04 15.14 -13.26
CA TYR A 135 -4.22 15.01 -14.45
C TYR A 135 -2.83 14.46 -14.14
N LYS A 136 -2.28 13.71 -15.09
CA LYS A 136 -0.96 13.08 -14.95
C LYS A 136 0.13 14.05 -15.42
N VAL A 137 1.04 14.33 -14.49
CA VAL A 137 2.33 14.97 -14.77
C VAL A 137 3.38 13.92 -15.14
N PRO A 138 4.48 14.28 -15.84
CA PRO A 138 5.50 13.32 -16.29
C PRO A 138 6.02 12.40 -15.17
N SER A 139 6.23 12.92 -13.96
CA SER A 139 6.73 12.14 -12.81
C SER A 139 5.73 11.12 -12.24
N ARG A 140 4.45 11.21 -12.61
CA ARG A 140 3.34 10.38 -12.10
C ARG A 140 2.69 9.48 -13.17
N PHE A 141 3.10 9.60 -14.43
CA PHE A 141 2.70 8.70 -15.50
C PHE A 141 3.76 7.61 -15.70
N ARG A 142 3.55 6.45 -15.07
CA ARG A 142 4.59 5.43 -14.88
C ARG A 142 4.34 4.10 -15.55
N SER A 143 3.19 3.92 -16.20
CA SER A 143 2.85 2.67 -16.86
C SER A 143 1.98 2.88 -18.09
N MET A 144 2.22 2.05 -19.10
CA MET A 144 1.36 1.83 -20.26
C MET A 144 1.14 0.32 -20.43
N GLU A 145 -0.05 -0.05 -20.90
CA GLU A 145 -0.43 -1.45 -21.03
C GLU A 145 -1.04 -1.70 -22.40
N GLY A 146 -0.72 -2.86 -22.96
CA GLY A 146 -1.37 -3.38 -24.15
C GLY A 146 -2.77 -3.91 -23.83
N LYS A 147 -3.47 -4.29 -24.90
CA LYS A 147 -4.82 -4.88 -24.84
C LYS A 147 -4.79 -6.40 -24.87
N SER A 148 -3.83 -6.98 -25.57
CA SER A 148 -3.58 -8.41 -25.69
C SER A 148 -2.08 -8.67 -25.88
N ASN A 149 -1.65 -9.94 -25.94
CA ASN A 149 -0.29 -10.29 -26.34
C ASN A 149 -0.09 -10.42 -27.86
N LYS A 150 -1.12 -10.13 -28.68
CA LYS A 150 -1.04 -10.28 -30.14
C LYS A 150 -0.42 -9.05 -30.82
N THR A 151 -0.82 -7.84 -30.42
CA THR A 151 -0.42 -6.57 -31.06
C THR A 151 -0.18 -5.45 -30.05
N GLY A 152 0.58 -4.43 -30.44
CA GLY A 152 0.96 -3.32 -29.56
C GLY A 152 2.10 -3.70 -28.62
N ILE A 153 1.94 -3.43 -27.32
CA ILE A 153 2.90 -3.84 -26.28
C ILE A 153 2.70 -5.33 -26.00
N ARG A 154 3.66 -6.15 -26.40
CA ARG A 154 3.60 -7.62 -26.29
C ARG A 154 4.92 -8.24 -25.85
N TRP A 155 4.84 -9.48 -25.39
CA TRP A 155 5.97 -10.35 -25.07
C TRP A 155 6.14 -11.36 -26.19
N LYS A 156 7.31 -11.36 -26.82
CA LYS A 156 7.64 -12.26 -27.94
C LYS A 156 9.12 -12.59 -27.89
N ASP A 157 9.48 -13.87 -28.07
CA ASP A 157 10.86 -14.35 -28.15
C ASP A 157 11.72 -13.87 -26.96
N ASN A 158 11.18 -14.00 -25.74
CA ASN A 158 11.78 -13.51 -24.50
C ASN A 158 12.15 -12.01 -24.50
N CYS A 159 11.49 -11.21 -25.32
CA CYS A 159 11.67 -9.76 -25.39
C CYS A 159 10.34 -9.03 -25.23
N LEU A 160 10.41 -7.80 -24.71
CA LEU A 160 9.29 -6.87 -24.84
C LEU A 160 9.37 -6.20 -26.21
N VAL A 161 8.29 -6.30 -26.98
CA VAL A 161 8.17 -5.68 -28.31
C VAL A 161 7.06 -4.65 -28.27
N TRP A 162 7.33 -3.46 -28.82
CA TRP A 162 6.34 -2.43 -29.04
C TRP A 162 6.63 -1.71 -30.36
N GLY A 163 5.91 -2.07 -31.43
CA GLY A 163 6.26 -1.63 -32.78
C GLY A 163 7.69 -2.05 -33.14
N LYS A 164 8.51 -1.11 -33.60
CA LYS A 164 9.95 -1.34 -33.90
C LYS A 164 10.86 -1.39 -32.67
N LEU A 165 10.33 -1.09 -31.46
CA LEU A 165 11.12 -1.09 -30.23
C LEU A 165 11.14 -2.50 -29.65
N MET A 166 12.34 -3.08 -29.52
CA MET A 166 12.60 -4.36 -28.87
C MET A 166 13.47 -4.12 -27.64
N LEU A 167 13.05 -4.61 -26.47
CA LEU A 167 13.78 -4.48 -25.21
C LEU A 167 14.07 -5.86 -24.63
N LYS A 168 15.35 -6.13 -24.38
CA LYS A 168 15.81 -7.37 -23.75
C LYS A 168 15.55 -7.33 -22.24
N PRO A 169 15.05 -8.40 -21.62
CA PRO A 169 14.90 -8.48 -20.18
C PRO A 169 16.19 -8.92 -19.49
N VAL A 170 16.23 -8.71 -18.18
CA VAL A 170 17.18 -9.37 -17.28
C VAL A 170 16.47 -10.56 -16.66
N ILE A 171 16.75 -11.77 -17.15
CA ILE A 171 16.16 -13.02 -16.66
C ILE A 171 17.21 -13.81 -15.90
N ASP A 172 16.84 -14.28 -14.70
CA ASP A 172 17.57 -15.29 -13.96
C ASP A 172 16.88 -16.64 -14.20
N PRO A 173 17.50 -17.58 -14.96
CA PRO A 173 16.87 -18.84 -15.33
C PRO A 173 16.72 -19.81 -14.14
N THR A 174 17.51 -19.63 -13.07
CA THR A 174 17.44 -20.45 -11.86
C THR A 174 16.23 -20.10 -10.98
N ASN A 175 15.63 -18.92 -11.22
CA ASN A 175 14.51 -18.45 -10.45
C ASN A 175 13.20 -19.10 -10.92
N LEU A 176 12.77 -20.14 -10.22
CA LEU A 176 11.53 -20.88 -10.49
C LEU A 176 10.29 -20.00 -10.65
N VAL A 177 10.20 -18.87 -9.91
CA VAL A 177 9.05 -17.95 -10.02
C VAL A 177 9.04 -17.23 -11.37
N ILE A 178 10.22 -16.82 -11.85
CA ILE A 178 10.34 -16.14 -13.15
C ILE A 178 10.15 -17.17 -14.28
N ARG A 179 10.78 -18.34 -14.17
CA ARG A 179 10.62 -19.43 -15.14
C ARG A 179 9.16 -19.81 -15.35
N TYR A 180 8.45 -20.13 -14.25
CA TYR A 180 7.02 -20.43 -14.30
C TYR A 180 6.20 -19.32 -14.97
N GLY A 181 6.53 -18.06 -14.67
CA GLY A 181 5.86 -16.90 -15.26
C GLY A 181 6.12 -16.70 -16.75
N LEU A 182 7.31 -17.08 -17.25
CA LEU A 182 7.67 -17.02 -18.66
C LEU A 182 7.04 -18.17 -19.48
N GLU A 183 6.89 -19.33 -18.86
CA GLU A 183 6.24 -20.52 -19.44
C GLU A 183 4.70 -20.40 -19.44
N SER A 184 4.14 -19.54 -18.58
CA SER A 184 2.69 -19.34 -18.47
C SER A 184 2.12 -18.45 -19.59
N PRO A 185 0.91 -18.76 -20.11
CA PRO A 185 0.26 -17.95 -21.14
C PRO A 185 0.12 -16.47 -20.75
N VAL A 186 0.53 -15.56 -21.65
CA VAL A 186 0.48 -14.11 -21.43
C VAL A 186 -0.82 -13.54 -22.01
N LYS A 187 -1.66 -12.94 -21.16
CA LYS A 187 -2.88 -12.24 -21.62
C LYS A 187 -2.55 -10.92 -22.29
N TYR A 188 -1.77 -10.08 -21.60
CA TYR A 188 -1.27 -8.81 -22.11
C TYR A 188 -0.05 -8.36 -21.31
N VAL A 189 0.67 -7.37 -21.83
CA VAL A 189 1.87 -6.84 -21.20
C VAL A 189 1.66 -5.39 -20.77
N ARG A 190 2.21 -5.05 -19.60
CA ARG A 190 2.32 -3.67 -19.12
C ARG A 190 3.79 -3.28 -19.00
N LEU A 191 4.17 -2.21 -19.68
CA LEU A 191 5.47 -1.56 -19.53
C LEU A 191 5.38 -0.50 -18.44
N LEU A 192 6.33 -0.49 -17.50
CA LEU A 192 6.41 0.53 -16.46
C LEU A 192 7.84 0.92 -16.14
N TRP A 193 7.98 2.03 -15.41
CA TRP A 193 9.27 2.45 -14.88
C TRP A 193 9.20 2.86 -13.41
N ARG A 194 10.34 2.71 -12.74
CA ARG A 194 10.57 3.15 -11.35
C ARG A 194 11.88 3.89 -11.26
N ILE A 195 12.01 4.77 -10.27
CA ILE A 195 13.30 5.39 -9.94
C ILE A 195 13.92 4.55 -8.83
N LEU A 196 15.09 3.96 -9.10
CA LEU A 196 15.91 3.21 -8.15
C LEU A 196 17.30 3.82 -8.13
N ASN A 197 17.81 4.18 -6.95
CA ASN A 197 19.12 4.82 -6.79
C ASN A 197 19.28 6.07 -7.67
N GLY A 198 18.21 6.85 -7.82
CA GLY A 198 18.20 8.06 -8.64
C GLY A 198 18.10 7.83 -10.15
N LYS A 199 18.23 6.59 -10.65
CA LYS A 199 18.13 6.25 -12.08
C LYS A 199 16.75 5.67 -12.41
N ARG A 200 16.25 5.96 -13.61
CA ARG A 200 15.03 5.32 -14.12
C ARG A 200 15.38 3.87 -14.51
N ARG A 201 14.56 2.93 -14.09
CA ARG A 201 14.64 1.52 -14.48
C ARG A 201 13.31 1.06 -15.03
N TRP A 202 13.36 0.34 -16.14
CA TRP A 202 12.22 -0.14 -16.91
C TRP A 202 11.92 -1.60 -16.57
N TYR A 203 10.63 -1.95 -16.61
CA TYR A 203 10.14 -3.29 -16.29
C TYR A 203 9.00 -3.68 -17.23
N ALA A 204 9.01 -4.93 -17.67
CA ALA A 204 7.86 -5.57 -18.29
C ALA A 204 7.08 -6.33 -17.20
N GLN A 205 5.77 -6.10 -17.13
CA GLN A 205 4.83 -6.93 -16.40
C GLN A 205 4.02 -7.74 -17.40
N MET A 206 4.25 -9.05 -17.42
CA MET A 206 3.37 -10.00 -18.09
C MET A 206 2.21 -10.29 -17.16
N ILE A 207 0.99 -10.08 -17.64
CA ILE A 207 -0.22 -10.51 -16.94
C ILE A 207 -0.52 -11.91 -17.46
N ASN A 208 -0.08 -12.91 -16.70
CA ASN A 208 -0.23 -14.31 -17.04
C ASN A 208 -1.60 -14.84 -16.62
N GLU A 209 -2.06 -15.86 -17.32
CA GLU A 209 -3.25 -16.62 -16.98
C GLU A 209 -2.99 -17.63 -15.86
N GLY A 210 -3.99 -17.85 -14.99
CA GLY A 210 -3.92 -18.84 -13.92
C GLY A 210 -3.48 -18.27 -12.56
N LEU A 211 -2.93 -19.15 -11.73
CA LEU A 211 -2.41 -18.86 -10.39
C LEU A 211 -0.88 -18.70 -10.44
N PRO A 212 -0.28 -17.81 -9.62
CA PRO A 212 1.16 -17.69 -9.57
C PRO A 212 1.79 -18.90 -8.86
N TYR A 213 3.04 -19.17 -9.22
CA TYR A 213 3.87 -20.17 -8.55
C TYR A 213 3.87 -20.00 -7.02
N GLN A 214 3.47 -21.06 -6.31
CA GLN A 214 3.54 -21.15 -4.86
C GLN A 214 4.83 -21.85 -4.47
N LYS A 215 5.71 -21.12 -3.78
CA LYS A 215 6.93 -21.73 -3.24
C LYS A 215 6.55 -22.77 -2.18
N PRO A 216 7.22 -23.93 -2.11
CA PRO A 216 6.92 -24.98 -1.13
C PRO A 216 6.87 -24.47 0.32
N GLN A 217 7.76 -23.55 0.70
CA GLN A 217 7.83 -22.99 2.06
C GLN A 217 6.71 -21.99 2.40
N ASN A 218 5.89 -21.62 1.42
CA ASN A 218 4.75 -20.72 1.57
C ASN A 218 3.44 -21.49 1.38
N TYR A 219 3.38 -22.73 1.87
CA TYR A 219 2.13 -23.47 1.97
C TYR A 219 1.14 -22.72 2.89
N VAL A 220 -0.15 -22.99 2.68
CA VAL A 220 -1.25 -22.45 3.48
C VAL A 220 -2.01 -23.67 4.01
N SER A 221 -2.29 -23.67 5.30
CA SER A 221 -3.01 -24.76 5.94
C SER A 221 -4.49 -24.40 6.12
N ASP A 222 -5.33 -25.42 6.13
CA ASP A 222 -6.70 -25.28 6.60
C ASP A 222 -6.71 -25.10 8.12
N GLY A 223 -7.75 -24.44 8.64
CA GLY A 223 -7.92 -24.21 10.07
C GLY A 223 -8.31 -22.78 10.42
N LEU A 224 -8.93 -22.67 11.59
CA LEU A 224 -9.40 -21.41 12.15
C LEU A 224 -8.33 -20.75 13.03
N ILE A 225 -8.06 -19.48 12.76
CA ILE A 225 -7.18 -18.63 13.54
C ILE A 225 -7.98 -17.49 14.17
N GLY A 226 -7.84 -17.35 15.49
CA GLY A 226 -8.20 -16.11 16.18
C GLY A 226 -7.03 -15.13 16.15
N LEU A 227 -7.32 -13.87 15.86
CA LEU A 227 -6.29 -12.87 15.59
C LEU A 227 -6.57 -11.56 16.33
N ASP A 228 -5.55 -11.05 17.01
CA ASP A 228 -5.54 -9.71 17.60
C ASP A 228 -4.51 -8.83 16.88
N LEU A 229 -4.97 -7.70 16.34
CA LEU A 229 -4.15 -6.75 15.61
C LEU A 229 -3.91 -5.53 16.48
N ASN A 230 -2.64 -5.18 16.68
CA ASN A 230 -2.23 -3.99 17.42
C ASN A 230 -1.41 -3.05 16.50
N ILE A 231 -0.86 -1.95 17.02
CA ILE A 231 -0.14 -0.93 16.24
C ILE A 231 1.22 -1.46 15.75
N SER A 232 1.89 -2.29 16.56
CA SER A 232 3.26 -2.73 16.31
C SER A 232 3.40 -4.23 16.08
N ASN A 233 2.43 -5.03 16.53
CA ASN A 233 2.49 -6.49 16.58
C ASN A 233 1.14 -7.08 16.17
N ILE A 234 1.14 -8.38 15.89
CA ILE A 234 -0.05 -9.20 15.64
C ILE A 234 0.07 -10.47 16.45
N ALA A 235 -0.97 -10.79 17.20
CA ALA A 235 -1.09 -12.04 17.91
C ALA A 235 -2.02 -12.96 17.10
N PHE A 236 -1.69 -14.24 17.02
CA PHE A 236 -2.59 -15.22 16.43
C PHE A 236 -2.58 -16.52 17.25
N VAL A 237 -3.72 -17.20 17.25
CA VAL A 237 -3.92 -18.48 17.94
C VAL A 237 -4.70 -19.40 17.00
N GLY A 238 -4.05 -20.48 16.56
CA GLY A 238 -4.67 -21.61 15.87
C GLY A 238 -4.92 -22.77 16.83
N ASP A 239 -5.08 -23.99 16.31
CA ASP A 239 -5.34 -25.17 17.15
C ASP A 239 -4.07 -25.74 17.79
N LYS A 240 -2.98 -25.76 17.03
CA LYS A 240 -1.70 -26.37 17.45
C LYS A 240 -0.58 -25.35 17.68
N HIS A 241 -0.83 -24.07 17.39
CA HIS A 241 0.20 -23.04 17.44
C HIS A 241 -0.36 -21.66 17.76
N ALA A 242 0.43 -20.86 18.48
CA ALA A 242 0.18 -19.45 18.73
C ALA A 242 1.49 -18.67 18.64
N ASP A 243 1.42 -17.41 18.22
CA ASP A 243 2.58 -16.52 18.26
C ASP A 243 2.19 -15.04 18.38
N LEU A 244 3.14 -14.22 18.84
CA LEU A 244 3.06 -12.77 18.91
C LEU A 244 4.15 -12.16 18.02
N LEU A 245 3.79 -11.86 16.78
CA LEU A 245 4.71 -11.45 15.74
C LEU A 245 4.79 -9.92 15.66
N ALA A 246 6.00 -9.36 15.73
CA ALA A 246 6.20 -7.94 15.49
C ALA A 246 6.05 -7.61 14.01
N PHE A 247 5.47 -6.45 13.68
CA PHE A 247 5.50 -5.93 12.32
C PHE A 247 6.88 -5.43 11.97
N ALA A 248 7.23 -5.66 10.71
CA ALA A 248 8.42 -5.18 10.05
C ALA A 248 9.65 -5.29 10.98
N PRO A 249 9.95 -6.50 11.49
CA PRO A 249 11.10 -6.73 12.36
C PRO A 249 12.38 -6.34 11.62
N ASN A 250 13.36 -5.82 12.36
CA ASN A 250 14.70 -5.50 11.86
C ASN A 250 14.75 -4.50 10.68
N VAL A 251 13.70 -3.70 10.46
CA VAL A 251 13.72 -2.65 9.42
C VAL A 251 14.83 -1.64 9.71
N PRO A 252 15.73 -1.37 8.75
CA PRO A 252 16.76 -0.36 8.91
C PRO A 252 16.17 1.01 9.25
N THR A 253 16.71 1.63 10.31
CA THR A 253 16.28 2.92 10.82
C THR A 253 17.13 4.03 10.21
N PHE A 254 16.84 4.42 8.96
CA PHE A 254 17.49 5.56 8.28
C PHE A 254 17.13 6.94 8.90
N HIS A 255 16.73 7.00 10.17
CA HIS A 255 16.21 8.20 10.82
C HIS A 255 17.24 9.33 10.86
N LYS A 256 18.49 9.04 11.26
CA LYS A 256 19.57 10.05 11.31
C LYS A 256 19.87 10.63 9.92
N GLU A 257 20.03 9.77 8.91
CA GLU A 257 20.30 10.19 7.53
C GLU A 257 19.15 10.99 6.93
N ILE A 258 17.91 10.54 7.11
CA ILE A 258 16.72 11.26 6.64
C ILE A 258 16.64 12.64 7.32
N ALA A 259 16.91 12.74 8.62
CA ALA A 259 16.90 14.01 9.34
C ALA A 259 17.99 14.97 8.85
N VAL A 260 19.20 14.47 8.55
CA VAL A 260 20.27 15.28 7.94
C VAL A 260 19.84 15.81 6.57
N LEU A 261 19.28 14.95 5.72
CA LEU A 261 18.80 15.34 4.39
C LEU A 261 17.65 16.35 4.48
N GLN A 262 16.71 16.16 5.40
CA GLN A 262 15.62 17.11 5.64
C GLN A 262 16.13 18.48 6.08
N ARG A 263 17.12 18.54 6.98
CA ARG A 263 17.76 19.79 7.37
C ARG A 263 18.48 20.46 6.19
N LYS A 264 19.21 19.69 5.37
CA LYS A 264 19.86 20.20 4.15
C LYS A 264 18.83 20.76 3.15
N MET A 265 17.71 20.06 2.96
CA MET A 265 16.60 20.51 2.11
C MET A 265 15.96 21.79 2.65
N GLN A 266 15.70 21.89 3.95
CA GLN A 266 15.12 23.09 4.56
C GLN A 266 16.04 24.31 4.45
N ARG A 267 17.35 24.16 4.70
CA ARG A 267 18.32 25.25 4.53
C ARG A 267 18.32 25.76 3.10
N SER A 268 18.49 24.87 2.12
CA SER A 268 18.48 25.26 0.71
C SER A 268 17.15 25.90 0.31
N GLN A 269 16.02 25.38 0.77
CA GLN A 269 14.70 25.94 0.44
C GLN A 269 14.54 27.36 0.98
N ARG A 270 15.03 27.67 2.18
CA ARG A 270 15.02 29.02 2.75
C ARG A 270 15.95 29.98 2.01
N THR A 271 17.18 29.58 1.73
CA THR A 271 18.13 30.41 0.99
C THR A 271 17.63 30.77 -0.41
N ASN A 272 17.01 29.82 -1.12
CA ASN A 272 16.55 30.07 -2.50
C ASN A 272 15.16 30.70 -2.57
N ASN A 273 14.47 30.87 -1.44
CA ASN A 273 13.10 31.40 -1.39
C ASN A 273 12.88 32.21 -0.10
N PRO A 274 13.68 33.24 0.19
CA PRO A 274 13.60 33.97 1.46
C PRO A 274 12.20 34.58 1.68
N ASP A 275 11.60 35.15 0.63
CA ASP A 275 10.31 35.87 0.70
C ASP A 275 9.12 34.97 1.03
N ASN A 276 9.28 33.65 0.87
CA ASN A 276 8.26 32.66 1.18
C ASN A 276 8.18 32.32 2.68
N PHE A 277 9.06 32.87 3.51
CA PHE A 277 9.08 32.60 4.95
C PHE A 277 8.81 33.88 5.75
N GLU A 278 8.10 33.71 6.86
CA GLU A 278 8.00 34.73 7.91
C GLU A 278 9.39 34.96 8.53
N PRO A 279 9.62 36.14 9.15
CA PRO A 279 10.83 36.40 9.93
C PRO A 279 11.06 35.36 11.03
N ASN A 280 12.32 35.17 11.41
CA ASN A 280 12.64 34.38 12.59
C ASN A 280 12.19 35.13 13.85
N PHE A 281 11.84 34.40 14.89
CA PHE A 281 11.36 34.99 16.14
C PHE A 281 12.03 34.30 17.34
N ILE A 282 12.13 35.03 18.45
CA ILE A 282 12.65 34.48 19.71
C ILE A 282 11.54 33.67 20.37
N GLY A 283 11.86 32.47 20.85
CA GLY A 283 10.93 31.70 21.67
C GLY A 283 11.65 30.82 22.67
N SER A 284 10.89 30.19 23.57
CA SER A 284 11.46 29.28 24.58
C SER A 284 11.40 27.82 24.14
N CYS A 285 12.38 27.03 24.58
CA CYS A 285 12.38 25.57 24.57
C CYS A 285 12.83 25.08 25.95
N GLY A 286 11.85 24.74 26.79
CA GLY A 286 12.08 24.59 28.23
C GLY A 286 12.60 25.91 28.82
N ARG A 287 13.65 25.85 29.63
CA ARG A 287 14.28 27.02 30.26
C ARG A 287 15.22 27.82 29.33
N LYS A 288 15.30 27.49 28.04
CA LYS A 288 16.25 28.13 27.11
C LYS A 288 15.55 29.03 26.10
N THR A 289 16.07 30.24 25.94
CA THR A 289 15.73 31.14 24.83
C THR A 289 16.41 30.67 23.55
N VAL A 290 15.65 30.49 22.48
CA VAL A 290 16.12 30.00 21.19
C VAL A 290 15.50 30.79 20.05
N VAL A 291 16.29 31.04 19.00
CA VAL A 291 15.78 31.62 17.75
C VAL A 291 15.02 30.54 16.97
N LYS A 292 13.69 30.69 16.88
CA LYS A 292 12.81 29.83 16.10
C LYS A 292 12.71 30.36 14.67
N LYS A 293 12.67 29.44 13.70
CA LYS A 293 12.56 29.79 12.29
C LYS A 293 11.12 30.11 11.91
N GLY A 294 10.90 31.21 11.20
CA GLY A 294 9.56 31.63 10.75
C GLY A 294 8.90 30.61 9.84
N LYS A 295 7.57 30.55 9.85
CA LYS A 295 6.80 29.56 9.07
C LYS A 295 6.76 29.97 7.59
N VAL A 296 6.22 29.08 6.76
CA VAL A 296 5.95 29.40 5.35
C VAL A 296 4.75 30.35 5.31
N LYS A 297 4.87 31.48 4.61
CA LYS A 297 3.76 32.43 4.43
C LYS A 297 2.59 31.74 3.72
N LYS A 298 1.36 32.09 4.10
CA LYS A 298 0.17 31.63 3.37
C LYS A 298 0.28 32.13 1.91
N ASN A 299 -0.14 31.30 0.95
CA ASN A 299 -0.09 31.59 -0.49
C ASN A 299 1.28 31.60 -1.20
N SER A 300 2.36 31.09 -0.60
CA SER A 300 3.62 30.87 -1.33
C SER A 300 3.49 29.79 -2.41
N ARG A 301 3.40 30.22 -3.69
CA ARG A 301 3.17 29.31 -4.84
C ARG A 301 4.43 28.91 -5.59
N LYS A 302 5.43 29.81 -5.71
CA LYS A 302 6.67 29.54 -6.47
C LYS A 302 7.77 29.04 -5.52
N TRP A 303 8.38 27.90 -5.87
CA TRP A 303 9.47 27.29 -5.10
C TRP A 303 10.66 27.01 -6.01
N ASN A 304 11.69 27.85 -5.90
CA ASN A 304 12.98 27.68 -6.55
C ASN A 304 13.75 26.57 -5.82
N LYS A 305 13.93 25.44 -6.53
CA LYS A 305 14.60 24.25 -6.02
C LYS A 305 15.96 24.12 -6.68
N SER A 306 17.02 24.41 -5.93
CA SER A 306 18.40 24.21 -6.38
C SER A 306 18.68 22.75 -6.75
N ASN A 307 19.74 22.52 -7.54
CA ASN A 307 20.22 21.17 -7.85
C ASN A 307 20.62 20.40 -6.58
N ASN A 308 21.19 21.09 -5.59
CA ASN A 308 21.51 20.50 -4.28
C ASN A 308 20.26 20.05 -3.52
N TYR A 309 19.18 20.84 -3.55
CA TYR A 309 17.88 20.43 -3.00
C TYR A 309 17.36 19.18 -3.72
N ARG A 310 17.40 19.16 -5.05
CA ARG A 310 16.92 18.03 -5.87
C ARG A 310 17.70 16.75 -5.56
N LYS A 311 19.04 16.82 -5.46
CA LYS A 311 19.91 15.70 -5.06
C LYS A 311 19.57 15.18 -3.66
N ALA A 312 19.42 16.08 -2.67
CA ALA A 312 19.05 15.69 -1.30
C ALA A 312 17.65 15.04 -1.23
N ALA A 313 16.68 15.60 -1.96
CA ALA A 313 15.32 15.07 -2.05
C ALA A 313 15.29 13.68 -2.71
N ALA A 314 16.13 13.45 -3.74
CA ALA A 314 16.27 12.15 -4.38
C ALA A 314 16.85 11.12 -3.42
N LYS A 315 17.93 11.45 -2.69
CA LYS A 315 18.54 10.56 -1.69
C LYS A 315 17.56 10.23 -0.56
N LYS A 316 16.81 11.22 -0.06
CA LYS A 316 15.76 11.01 0.95
C LYS A 316 14.71 10.02 0.45
N ARG A 317 14.20 10.22 -0.78
CA ARG A 317 13.20 9.35 -1.40
C ARG A 317 13.71 7.92 -1.54
N GLU A 318 14.97 7.73 -1.89
CA GLU A 318 15.59 6.42 -2.00
C GLU A 318 15.66 5.70 -0.64
N LEU A 319 16.05 6.39 0.44
CA LEU A 319 16.04 5.83 1.79
C LEU A 319 14.61 5.42 2.23
N GLU A 320 13.62 6.27 1.99
CA GLU A 320 12.20 5.97 2.29
C GLU A 320 11.69 4.78 1.47
N ARG A 321 12.08 4.68 0.19
CA ARG A 321 11.77 3.54 -0.68
C ARG A 321 12.37 2.25 -0.13
N ARG A 322 13.66 2.24 0.21
CA ARG A 322 14.36 1.07 0.79
C ARG A 322 13.68 0.61 2.08
N LYS A 323 13.38 1.55 2.98
CA LYS A 323 12.64 1.27 4.23
C LYS A 323 11.29 0.61 3.95
N THR A 324 10.52 1.17 3.01
CA THR A 324 9.19 0.67 2.64
C THR A 324 9.26 -0.72 2.01
N ALA A 325 10.22 -0.95 1.12
CA ALA A 325 10.42 -2.25 0.46
C ALA A 325 10.80 -3.34 1.47
N TYR A 326 11.72 -3.03 2.39
CA TYR A 326 12.11 -3.93 3.47
C TYR A 326 10.92 -4.25 4.39
N ALA A 327 10.18 -3.21 4.84
CA ALA A 327 9.01 -3.41 5.69
C ALA A 327 7.94 -4.29 5.04
N LYS A 328 7.64 -4.10 3.75
CA LYS A 328 6.72 -4.96 3.00
C LYS A 328 7.21 -6.40 2.91
N ASN A 329 8.52 -6.62 2.68
CA ASN A 329 9.08 -7.97 2.62
C ASN A 329 8.91 -8.68 3.97
N GLN A 330 9.33 -8.04 5.06
CA GLN A 330 9.22 -8.61 6.40
C GLN A 330 7.77 -8.88 6.81
N ASN A 331 6.87 -7.95 6.54
CA ASN A 331 5.44 -8.13 6.82
C ASN A 331 4.83 -9.27 6.00
N ARG A 332 5.30 -9.53 4.77
CA ARG A 332 4.84 -10.72 4.01
C ARG A 332 5.30 -12.03 4.63
N ARG A 333 6.47 -12.06 5.29
CA ARG A 333 6.93 -13.23 6.05
C ARG A 333 6.02 -13.48 7.24
N VAL A 334 5.68 -12.44 8.00
CA VAL A 334 4.70 -12.51 9.10
C VAL A 334 3.36 -13.08 8.62
N ILE A 335 2.85 -12.59 7.48
CA ILE A 335 1.59 -13.09 6.91
C ILE A 335 1.71 -14.56 6.48
N ASN A 336 2.80 -14.95 5.83
CA ASN A 336 3.00 -16.34 5.45
C ASN A 336 3.10 -17.25 6.67
N GLU A 337 3.73 -16.79 7.75
CA GLU A 337 3.80 -17.53 9.01
C GLU A 337 2.39 -17.80 9.54
N ILE A 338 1.55 -16.78 9.66
CA ILE A 338 0.15 -16.92 10.12
C ILE A 338 -0.59 -17.94 9.25
N LEU A 339 -0.50 -17.82 7.92
CA LEU A 339 -1.25 -18.68 6.98
C LEU A 339 -0.80 -20.14 6.97
N ARG A 340 0.39 -20.48 7.49
CA ARG A 340 0.79 -21.88 7.69
C ARG A 340 0.00 -22.57 8.80
N HIS A 341 -0.70 -21.81 9.64
CA HIS A 341 -1.47 -22.33 10.77
C HIS A 341 -2.99 -22.25 10.56
N GLY A 342 -3.45 -21.75 9.41
CA GLY A 342 -4.87 -21.60 9.11
C GLY A 342 -5.16 -20.46 8.14
N LYS A 343 -6.19 -20.66 7.32
CA LYS A 343 -6.66 -19.69 6.31
C LYS A 343 -7.98 -19.03 6.68
N ASP A 344 -8.71 -19.57 7.65
CA ASP A 344 -9.95 -19.00 8.15
C ASP A 344 -9.63 -18.14 9.38
N ILE A 345 -9.96 -16.85 9.31
CA ILE A 345 -9.46 -15.86 10.27
C ILE A 345 -10.64 -15.13 10.91
N LYS A 346 -10.68 -15.13 12.24
CA LYS A 346 -11.57 -14.29 13.05
C LYS A 346 -10.75 -13.18 13.70
N THR A 347 -11.15 -11.92 13.49
CA THR A 347 -10.42 -10.75 14.01
C THR A 347 -11.35 -9.59 14.35
N GLU A 348 -10.95 -8.78 15.34
CA GLU A 348 -11.62 -7.51 15.61
C GLU A 348 -11.57 -6.54 14.39
N ASN A 349 -12.66 -5.81 14.18
CA ASN A 349 -12.77 -4.78 13.15
C ASN A 349 -12.07 -3.47 13.57
N VAL A 350 -10.75 -3.52 13.63
CA VAL A 350 -9.92 -2.38 14.06
C VAL A 350 -9.81 -1.28 12.99
N SER A 351 -9.97 -0.02 13.43
CA SER A 351 -9.81 1.15 12.55
C SER A 351 -8.35 1.58 12.42
N VAL A 352 -7.66 1.04 11.41
CA VAL A 352 -6.28 1.47 11.07
C VAL A 352 -6.22 2.98 10.75
N LYS A 353 -7.28 3.54 10.18
CA LYS A 353 -7.40 4.99 9.94
C LYS A 353 -7.45 5.78 11.24
N GLY A 354 -8.15 5.27 12.25
CA GLY A 354 -8.18 5.85 13.60
C GLY A 354 -6.82 5.79 14.28
N TRP A 355 -6.07 4.69 14.12
CA TRP A 355 -4.69 4.62 14.61
C TRP A 355 -3.77 5.57 13.86
N GLN A 356 -3.92 5.74 12.54
CA GLN A 356 -3.05 6.62 11.76
C GLN A 356 -3.08 8.07 12.25
N LYS A 357 -4.26 8.56 12.69
CA LYS A 357 -4.40 9.89 13.28
C LYS A 357 -3.61 10.04 14.59
N ARG A 358 -3.57 8.99 15.41
CA ARG A 358 -2.95 8.99 16.76
C ARG A 358 -1.47 8.60 16.76
N TYR A 359 -1.08 7.64 15.92
CA TYR A 359 0.22 6.97 15.93
C TYR A 359 0.91 7.00 14.56
N GLY A 360 0.71 8.07 13.78
CA GLY A 360 1.12 8.14 12.37
C GLY A 360 2.58 7.79 12.10
N LYS A 361 3.52 8.15 12.99
CA LYS A 361 4.95 7.80 12.85
C LYS A 361 5.20 6.30 13.01
N ALA A 362 4.59 5.66 14.00
CA ALA A 362 4.72 4.23 14.25
C ALA A 362 4.08 3.41 13.12
N ILE A 363 2.89 3.82 12.67
CA ILE A 363 2.19 3.17 11.55
C ILE A 363 2.97 3.31 10.24
N ALA A 364 3.54 4.48 9.96
CA ALA A 364 4.38 4.65 8.78
C ALA A 364 5.61 3.73 8.78
N ALA A 365 6.12 3.37 9.95
CA ALA A 365 7.25 2.44 10.07
C ALA A 365 6.83 0.97 9.98
N LYS A 366 5.69 0.60 10.59
CA LYS A 366 5.26 -0.78 10.81
C LYS A 366 4.24 -1.30 9.79
N SER A 367 3.48 -0.40 9.17
CA SER A 367 2.48 -0.68 8.12
C SER A 367 1.42 -1.75 8.48
N PRO A 368 0.74 -1.67 9.64
CA PRO A 368 -0.34 -2.62 10.02
C PRO A 368 -1.46 -2.71 8.97
N GLY A 369 -1.83 -1.58 8.34
CA GLY A 369 -2.84 -1.58 7.27
C GLY A 369 -2.44 -2.41 6.05
N PHE A 370 -1.14 -2.46 5.72
CA PHE A 370 -0.65 -3.36 4.67
C PHE A 370 -0.78 -4.81 5.10
N VAL A 371 -0.42 -5.14 6.35
CA VAL A 371 -0.52 -6.50 6.90
C VAL A 371 -1.96 -6.99 6.82
N GLN A 372 -2.91 -6.21 7.34
CA GLN A 372 -4.33 -6.56 7.32
C GLN A 372 -4.84 -6.79 5.88
N SER A 373 -4.55 -5.86 4.96
CA SER A 373 -5.00 -5.99 3.57
C SER A 373 -4.39 -7.17 2.82
N GLU A 374 -3.11 -7.46 3.07
CA GLU A 374 -2.37 -8.51 2.37
C GLU A 374 -2.67 -9.89 2.97
N LEU A 375 -2.98 -9.98 4.28
CA LEU A 375 -3.45 -11.19 4.94
C LEU A 375 -4.83 -11.60 4.39
N ILE A 376 -5.80 -10.69 4.38
CA ILE A 376 -7.15 -10.93 3.81
C ILE A 376 -7.03 -11.42 2.37
N ARG A 377 -6.30 -10.66 1.54
CA ARG A 377 -6.11 -11.00 0.12
C ARG A 377 -5.49 -12.39 -0.09
N LYS A 378 -4.62 -12.85 0.81
CA LYS A 378 -3.97 -14.16 0.68
C LYS A 378 -4.84 -15.29 1.22
N ALA A 379 -5.54 -15.06 2.33
CA ALA A 379 -6.52 -16.00 2.89
C ALA A 379 -7.63 -16.30 1.86
N GLU A 380 -8.30 -15.26 1.35
CA GLU A 380 -9.35 -15.39 0.33
C GLU A 380 -8.85 -16.08 -0.94
N LYS A 381 -7.61 -15.77 -1.35
CA LYS A 381 -7.00 -16.40 -2.53
C LYS A 381 -6.74 -17.90 -2.33
N ALA A 382 -6.50 -18.33 -1.09
CA ALA A 382 -6.34 -19.75 -0.74
C ALA A 382 -7.69 -20.43 -0.44
N GLY A 383 -8.82 -19.77 -0.72
CA GLY A 383 -10.17 -20.26 -0.43
C GLY A 383 -10.55 -20.18 1.04
N GLY A 384 -9.81 -19.43 1.87
CA GLY A 384 -10.16 -19.17 3.27
C GLY A 384 -11.06 -17.96 3.45
N THR A 385 -11.56 -17.79 4.68
CA THR A 385 -12.49 -16.72 5.05
C THR A 385 -11.85 -15.73 6.04
N VAL A 386 -12.30 -14.47 6.03
CA VAL A 386 -11.95 -13.52 7.09
C VAL A 386 -13.20 -12.87 7.66
N ILE A 387 -13.54 -13.27 8.89
CA ILE A 387 -14.67 -12.77 9.64
C ILE A 387 -14.19 -11.64 10.56
N LYS A 388 -14.82 -10.47 10.42
CA LYS A 388 -14.57 -9.32 11.27
C LYS A 388 -15.75 -9.06 12.19
N PHE A 389 -15.47 -8.81 13.46
CA PHE A 389 -16.49 -8.54 14.48
C PHE A 389 -16.20 -7.24 15.24
N SER A 390 -17.22 -6.72 15.93
CA SER A 390 -17.19 -5.45 16.65
C SER A 390 -16.22 -5.49 17.83
N THR A 391 -15.27 -4.55 17.87
CA THR A 391 -14.36 -4.33 19.01
C THR A 391 -15.10 -3.92 20.28
N GLN A 392 -16.25 -3.25 20.14
CA GLN A 392 -16.99 -2.67 21.28
C GLN A 392 -17.90 -3.70 21.95
N LYS A 393 -18.54 -4.56 21.15
CA LYS A 393 -19.45 -5.57 21.68
C LYS A 393 -18.70 -6.67 22.43
N THR A 394 -17.61 -7.16 21.85
CA THR A 394 -16.83 -8.28 22.42
C THR A 394 -15.83 -7.83 23.49
N ALA A 395 -15.22 -6.65 23.31
CA ALA A 395 -14.24 -6.06 24.22
C ALA A 395 -13.13 -7.04 24.69
N LEU A 396 -12.60 -7.86 23.77
CA LEU A 396 -11.76 -9.03 24.09
C LEU A 396 -10.50 -8.72 24.90
N SER A 397 -9.98 -7.50 24.81
CA SER A 397 -8.83 -7.05 25.62
C SER A 397 -9.16 -6.83 27.10
N GLN A 398 -10.45 -6.77 27.45
CA GLN A 398 -10.97 -6.49 28.78
C GLN A 398 -11.63 -7.73 29.41
N THR A 399 -12.22 -8.58 28.58
CA THR A 399 -12.99 -9.76 28.97
C THR A 399 -12.12 -10.85 29.59
N HIS A 400 -12.64 -11.48 30.65
CA HIS A 400 -12.09 -12.65 31.35
C HIS A 400 -12.94 -13.90 31.05
N LEU A 401 -12.43 -15.11 31.35
CA LEU A 401 -13.14 -16.36 31.07
C LEU A 401 -14.44 -16.52 31.88
N ASN A 402 -14.52 -15.89 33.06
CA ASN A 402 -15.75 -15.82 33.86
C ASN A 402 -16.77 -14.78 33.33
N GLY A 403 -16.48 -14.09 32.22
CA GLY A 403 -17.33 -13.08 31.61
C GLY A 403 -17.14 -11.65 32.12
N GLU A 404 -16.39 -11.45 33.21
CA GLU A 404 -16.11 -10.10 33.72
C GLU A 404 -15.34 -9.27 32.70
N ARG A 405 -15.65 -7.97 32.62
CA ARG A 405 -14.96 -7.01 31.75
C ARG A 405 -14.22 -5.97 32.57
N ILE A 406 -12.91 -6.12 32.66
CA ILE A 406 -12.05 -5.20 33.41
C ILE A 406 -11.25 -4.35 32.43
N LYS A 407 -11.47 -3.03 32.47
CA LYS A 407 -10.72 -2.05 31.67
C LYS A 407 -9.23 -2.10 32.04
N LYS A 408 -8.38 -2.15 31.02
CA LYS A 408 -6.92 -2.20 31.15
C LYS A 408 -6.29 -1.03 30.40
N THR A 409 -5.20 -0.47 30.93
CA THR A 409 -4.47 0.62 30.26
C THR A 409 -3.71 0.09 29.04
N LEU A 410 -3.24 0.98 28.15
CA LEU A 410 -2.46 0.58 26.98
C LEU A 410 -1.08 -0.01 27.34
N SER A 411 -0.51 0.37 28.50
CA SER A 411 0.76 -0.15 29.02
C SER A 411 0.60 -1.50 29.74
N GLN A 412 -0.60 -1.81 30.24
CA GLN A 412 -0.89 -3.09 30.88
C GLN A 412 -1.00 -4.21 29.85
N ARG A 413 0.12 -4.91 29.60
CA ARG A 413 0.25 -5.97 28.60
C ARG A 413 0.11 -7.39 29.14
N VAL A 414 0.07 -7.54 30.46
CA VAL A 414 -0.24 -8.83 31.10
C VAL A 414 -1.70 -8.83 31.50
N HIS A 415 -2.43 -9.85 31.05
CA HIS A 415 -3.78 -10.18 31.46
C HIS A 415 -3.69 -11.28 32.52
N ILE A 416 -4.25 -11.07 33.71
CA ILE A 416 -4.40 -12.10 34.74
C ILE A 416 -5.86 -12.50 34.75
N ASP A 417 -6.16 -13.72 34.33
CA ASP A 417 -7.55 -14.17 34.18
C ASP A 417 -8.21 -14.43 35.55
N ARG A 418 -9.49 -14.06 35.70
CA ARG A 418 -10.20 -14.12 36.99
C ARG A 418 -10.74 -15.50 37.31
N LEU A 419 -10.98 -16.34 36.30
CA LEU A 419 -11.43 -17.71 36.50
C LEU A 419 -10.27 -18.64 36.84
N THR A 420 -9.15 -18.48 36.14
CA THR A 420 -7.99 -19.39 36.24
C THR A 420 -6.87 -18.88 37.14
N GLY A 421 -6.84 -17.57 37.44
CA GLY A 421 -5.74 -16.92 38.17
C GLY A 421 -4.45 -16.76 37.35
N GLU A 422 -4.44 -17.18 36.09
CA GLU A 422 -3.22 -17.26 35.29
C GLU A 422 -2.89 -15.96 34.56
N GLY A 423 -1.60 -15.60 34.54
CA GLY A 423 -1.09 -14.46 33.79
C GLY A 423 -0.67 -14.84 32.36
N MET A 424 -1.09 -14.07 31.36
CA MET A 424 -0.61 -14.19 29.98
C MET A 424 -0.49 -12.85 29.25
N HIS A 425 0.13 -12.82 28.07
CA HIS A 425 0.14 -11.61 27.26
C HIS A 425 -1.29 -11.28 26.79
N ARG A 426 -1.76 -10.06 27.04
CA ARG A 426 -3.12 -9.61 26.73
C ARG A 426 -3.51 -9.84 25.27
N ASP A 427 -2.64 -9.44 24.35
CA ASP A 427 -2.94 -9.57 22.91
C ASP A 427 -3.04 -11.07 22.49
N LEU A 428 -2.30 -11.99 23.14
CA LEU A 428 -2.43 -13.44 22.90
C LEU A 428 -3.76 -13.96 23.45
N PHE A 429 -4.18 -13.49 24.62
CA PHE A 429 -5.48 -13.86 25.18
C PHE A 429 -6.65 -13.36 24.32
N SER A 430 -6.59 -12.12 23.85
CA SER A 430 -7.60 -11.57 22.95
C SER A 430 -7.67 -12.34 21.63
N ALA A 431 -6.52 -12.75 21.08
CA ALA A 431 -6.48 -13.61 19.90
C ALA A 431 -7.06 -15.01 20.17
N PHE A 432 -6.86 -15.57 21.37
CA PHE A 432 -7.50 -16.83 21.78
C PHE A 432 -9.03 -16.68 21.82
N LEU A 433 -9.54 -15.67 22.53
CA LEU A 433 -10.99 -15.41 22.62
C LEU A 433 -11.61 -15.14 21.25
N ALA A 434 -10.88 -14.54 20.32
CA ALA A 434 -11.36 -14.25 18.97
C ALA A 434 -11.82 -15.50 18.20
N LYS A 435 -11.29 -16.70 18.49
CA LYS A 435 -11.73 -17.97 17.87
C LYS A 435 -13.21 -18.26 18.15
N PHE A 436 -13.68 -17.88 19.34
CA PHE A 436 -14.99 -18.22 19.88
C PHE A 436 -16.03 -17.11 19.69
N VAL A 437 -15.72 -16.11 18.85
CA VAL A 437 -16.70 -15.07 18.50
C VAL A 437 -17.55 -15.51 17.32
N ASN A 438 -18.87 -15.48 17.49
CA ASN A 438 -19.87 -15.76 16.46
C ASN A 438 -20.85 -14.58 16.40
N GLN A 439 -21.05 -13.99 15.22
CA GLN A 439 -21.99 -12.86 15.02
C GLN A 439 -21.85 -11.68 16.02
N ASP A 440 -20.62 -11.28 16.35
CA ASP A 440 -20.26 -10.28 17.38
C ASP A 440 -20.45 -10.71 18.85
N GLU A 441 -20.81 -11.96 19.11
CA GLU A 441 -20.98 -12.51 20.46
C GLU A 441 -19.88 -13.50 20.79
N LEU A 442 -19.30 -13.39 21.99
CA LEU A 442 -18.25 -14.29 22.47
C LEU A 442 -18.91 -15.48 23.19
N SER A 443 -18.68 -16.69 22.68
CA SER A 443 -19.01 -17.92 23.40
C SER A 443 -18.00 -18.16 24.52
N LEU A 444 -18.36 -17.76 25.75
CA LEU A 444 -17.51 -17.96 26.92
C LEU A 444 -17.41 -19.44 27.29
N GLN A 445 -18.48 -20.20 27.13
CA GLN A 445 -18.49 -21.64 27.37
C GLN A 445 -17.41 -22.34 26.53
N ASP A 446 -17.43 -22.14 25.20
CA ASP A 446 -16.43 -22.74 24.31
C ASP A 446 -15.00 -22.29 24.66
N ALA A 447 -14.84 -21.00 25.02
CA ALA A 447 -13.54 -20.47 25.41
C ALA A 447 -13.02 -21.10 26.71
N VAL A 448 -13.87 -21.30 27.71
CA VAL A 448 -13.52 -21.95 28.98
C VAL A 448 -13.12 -23.41 28.73
N GLU A 449 -13.94 -24.15 27.97
CA GLU A 449 -13.69 -25.57 27.68
C GLU A 449 -12.38 -25.78 26.89
N GLN A 450 -12.04 -24.86 25.99
CA GLN A 450 -10.85 -24.97 25.14
C GLN A 450 -9.58 -24.35 25.74
N TYR A 451 -9.69 -23.54 26.79
CA TYR A 451 -8.55 -22.86 27.39
C TYR A 451 -7.49 -23.84 27.92
N PRO A 452 -7.82 -24.91 28.68
CA PRO A 452 -6.83 -25.89 29.15
C PRO A 452 -5.99 -26.50 28.01
N ARG A 453 -6.62 -26.79 26.87
CA ARG A 453 -5.96 -27.35 25.68
C ARG A 453 -5.05 -26.33 24.98
N SER A 454 -5.42 -25.05 25.01
CA SER A 454 -4.66 -23.97 24.36
C SER A 454 -3.56 -23.37 25.24
N LYS A 455 -3.56 -23.69 26.54
CA LYS A 455 -2.63 -23.14 27.54
C LYS A 455 -1.17 -23.30 27.11
N SER A 456 -0.75 -24.51 26.74
CA SER A 456 0.64 -24.80 26.38
C SER A 456 1.15 -23.95 25.22
N ILE A 457 0.34 -23.77 24.17
CA ILE A 457 0.71 -22.97 22.99
C ILE A 457 0.73 -21.47 23.31
N LEU A 458 -0.18 -20.98 24.16
CA LEU A 458 -0.23 -19.58 24.58
C LEU A 458 0.97 -19.20 25.44
N PHE A 459 1.30 -20.01 26.45
CA PHE A 459 2.48 -19.79 27.28
C PHE A 459 3.77 -19.95 26.49
N GLY A 460 3.84 -20.92 25.59
CA GLY A 460 4.96 -21.10 24.66
C GLY A 460 5.18 -19.87 23.78
N ALA A 461 4.12 -19.32 23.20
CA ALA A 461 4.16 -18.09 22.41
C ALA A 461 4.68 -16.90 23.23
N TRP A 462 4.19 -16.73 24.45
CA TRP A 462 4.61 -15.64 25.31
C TRP A 462 6.09 -15.75 25.72
N ARG A 463 6.57 -16.96 26.02
CA ARG A 463 8.01 -17.21 26.29
C ARG A 463 8.88 -16.85 25.08
N ARG A 464 8.52 -17.31 23.87
CA ARG A 464 9.23 -16.94 22.62
C ARG A 464 9.28 -15.44 22.40
N PHE A 465 8.17 -14.75 22.63
CA PHE A 465 8.10 -13.30 22.52
C PHE A 465 9.07 -12.59 23.49
N LYS A 466 9.09 -12.99 24.77
CA LYS A 466 10.01 -12.43 25.77
C LYS A 466 11.48 -12.61 25.38
N ILE A 467 11.87 -13.80 24.92
CA ILE A 467 13.24 -14.07 24.46
C ILE A 467 13.60 -13.15 23.29
N CYS A 468 12.68 -13.00 22.33
CA CYS A 468 12.88 -12.13 21.17
C CYS A 468 13.00 -10.65 21.57
N GLU A 469 12.22 -10.16 22.53
CA GLU A 469 12.35 -8.80 23.06
C GLU A 469 13.69 -8.56 23.75
N ILE A 470 14.15 -9.49 24.59
CA ILE A 470 15.46 -9.40 25.26
C ILE A 470 16.57 -9.31 24.20
N SER A 471 16.56 -10.19 23.20
CA SER A 471 17.56 -10.18 22.12
C SER A 471 17.57 -8.87 21.32
N ARG A 472 16.43 -8.19 21.19
CA ARG A 472 16.32 -6.90 20.50
C ARG A 472 16.87 -5.75 21.34
N GLN A 473 16.63 -5.77 22.65
CA GLN A 473 17.18 -4.78 23.58
C GLN A 473 18.70 -4.83 23.60
N VAL A 474 19.29 -6.03 23.57
CA VAL A 474 20.75 -6.24 23.50
C VAL A 474 21.35 -5.76 22.17
N ARG A 475 20.63 -5.90 21.04
CA ARG A 475 21.10 -5.48 19.70
C ARG A 475 20.92 -3.99 19.40
N THR A 476 20.09 -3.28 20.14
CA THR A 476 20.06 -1.82 20.10
C THR A 476 21.05 -1.30 21.12
N PRO A 477 22.18 -0.66 20.74
CA PRO A 477 22.99 0.01 21.74
C PRO A 477 22.10 1.03 22.42
N VAL A 478 21.88 0.85 23.73
CA VAL A 478 21.36 1.90 24.59
C VAL A 478 22.26 3.11 24.31
N PRO A 479 21.72 4.25 23.84
CA PRO A 479 22.52 5.45 23.83
C PRO A 479 22.89 5.69 25.28
N ASP A 480 24.17 5.53 25.61
CA ASP A 480 24.72 5.75 26.93
C ASP A 480 24.28 7.12 27.43
N SER A 481 23.19 7.12 28.20
CA SER A 481 22.59 8.29 28.81
C SER A 481 22.87 8.20 30.28
N ARG A 482 24.15 8.26 30.65
CA ARG A 482 24.67 8.73 31.95
C ARG A 482 26.22 8.65 31.97
N GLN A 483 26.87 9.46 31.14
CA GLN A 483 28.12 10.07 31.57
C GLN A 483 27.82 11.52 31.91
N SER A 484 27.93 11.85 33.20
CA SER A 484 27.80 13.21 33.69
C SER A 484 28.81 14.11 32.97
N ARG A 485 28.43 15.35 32.70
CA ARG A 485 29.33 16.36 32.10
C ARG A 485 30.59 16.61 32.95
N SER A 486 30.62 16.19 34.21
CA SER A 486 31.80 16.31 35.08
C SER A 486 32.94 15.39 34.67
N GLN A 487 32.67 14.14 34.27
CA GLN A 487 33.72 13.18 33.88
C GLN A 487 34.40 13.52 32.54
N ARG A 488 33.70 14.21 31.63
CA ARG A 488 34.30 14.71 30.37
C ARG A 488 35.19 15.94 30.55
N ARG A 489 35.09 16.67 31.67
CA ARG A 489 35.93 17.84 31.96
C ARG A 489 37.28 17.42 32.57
N GLN A 490 37.32 16.39 33.41
CA GLN A 490 38.58 15.89 33.99
C GLN A 490 39.49 15.24 32.94
N LYS A 491 38.96 14.50 31.96
CA LYS A 491 39.79 13.90 30.88
C LYS A 491 40.38 14.90 29.87
N LYS A 492 39.99 16.18 29.94
CA LYS A 492 40.50 17.24 29.04
C LYS A 492 41.53 18.17 29.70
N LEU A 493 41.79 17.97 31.00
CA LEU A 493 42.80 18.70 31.78
C LEU A 493 44.02 17.82 32.11
N ALA A 494 44.02 16.54 31.71
CA ALA A 494 45.13 15.60 31.88
C ALA A 494 45.74 15.19 30.53
N ARG A 495 45.71 16.09 29.53
CA ARG A 495 46.41 15.97 28.26
C ARG A 495 46.98 17.31 27.85
#